data_AF-A0A5D4GS26-F1
#
_entry.id   AF-A0A5D4GS26-F1
#
_cell.length_a   1.000
_cell.length_b   1.000
_cell.length_c   1.000
_cell.angle_alpha   90.00
_cell.angle_beta   90.00
_cell.angle_gamma   90.00
#
_symmetry.space_group_name_H-M   'P 1'
#
loop_
_entity.id
_entity.type
_entity.pdbx_description
1 polymer ?
#
loop_
_entity_poly.entity_id
_entity_poly.type
_entity_poly.pdbx_seq_one_letter_code
_entity_poly.pdbx_strand_id
1 'polypeptide(L)'
;MNTKPRRRIVWGHLLLLIVIVGVVIAYLLDTRAASLRINNLLLVQPASILALILAALVLPGIFPRSEATEEEPEKKETTGDLVRVFLLIAALAGLAFSLETIGFDIATFAFMVVALAICGEKRWWVNLGFSAIFTVALIYGYGSITPFPFPLTIL
;
A
#
# COMPACT_ATOMS: atom_id res chain seq x y z
N MET A 1 -37.74 -19.76 -24.46
CA MET A 1 -37.36 -18.33 -24.42
C MET A 1 -36.04 -18.25 -23.64
N ASN A 2 -34.93 -18.09 -24.36
CA ASN A 2 -33.57 -18.25 -23.81
C ASN A 2 -33.15 -16.98 -23.07
N THR A 3 -33.19 -16.98 -21.73
CA THR A 3 -32.71 -15.84 -20.94
C THR A 3 -31.19 -15.89 -20.89
N LYS A 4 -30.53 -15.03 -21.67
CA LYS A 4 -29.08 -14.80 -21.60
C LYS A 4 -28.68 -14.50 -20.14
N PRO A 5 -27.63 -15.14 -19.58
CA PRO A 5 -27.13 -14.79 -18.27
C PRO A 5 -26.65 -13.34 -18.30
N ARG A 6 -27.35 -12.48 -17.56
CA ARG A 6 -27.06 -11.04 -17.47
C ARG A 6 -25.73 -10.89 -16.74
N ARG A 7 -24.67 -10.55 -17.47
CA ARG A 7 -23.37 -10.12 -16.91
C ARG A 7 -23.64 -9.09 -15.80
N ARG A 8 -23.50 -9.48 -14.54
CA ARG A 8 -23.50 -8.52 -13.43
C ARG A 8 -22.14 -7.87 -13.41
N ILE A 9 -22.00 -6.75 -14.12
CA ILE A 9 -20.88 -5.84 -13.89
C ILE A 9 -21.00 -5.40 -12.44
N VAL A 10 -19.93 -5.56 -11.65
CA VAL A 10 -19.92 -5.04 -10.28
C VAL A 10 -19.60 -3.54 -10.36
N TRP A 11 -20.65 -2.77 -10.65
CA TRP A 11 -20.57 -1.32 -10.88
C TRP A 11 -19.90 -0.56 -9.74
N GLY A 12 -20.00 -1.05 -8.51
CA GLY A 12 -19.32 -0.47 -7.34
C GLY A 12 -17.79 -0.55 -7.43
N HIS A 13 -17.24 -1.74 -7.77
CA HIS A 13 -15.79 -1.89 -7.95
C HIS A 13 -15.28 -1.08 -9.15
N LEU A 14 -16.06 -1.04 -10.23
CA LEU A 14 -15.71 -0.24 -11.40
C LEU A 14 -15.67 1.25 -11.08
N LEU A 15 -16.69 1.78 -10.39
CA LEU A 15 -16.76 3.18 -9.98
C LEU A 15 -15.60 3.54 -9.05
N LEU A 16 -15.35 2.72 -8.02
CA LEU A 16 -14.25 2.91 -7.09
C LEU A 16 -12.90 2.93 -7.83
N LEU A 17 -12.68 1.97 -8.72
CA LEU A 17 -11.44 1.90 -9.50
C LEU A 17 -11.26 3.13 -10.39
N ILE A 18 -12.32 3.60 -11.05
CA ILE A 18 -12.30 4.83 -11.88
C ILE A 18 -11.95 6.05 -11.03
N VAL A 19 -12.53 6.18 -9.82
CA VAL A 19 -12.22 7.28 -8.92
C VAL A 19 -10.75 7.25 -8.49
N ILE A 20 -10.24 6.09 -8.06
CA ILE A 20 -8.82 5.95 -7.67
C ILE A 20 -7.91 6.31 -8.84
N VAL A 21 -8.13 5.72 -10.02
CA VAL A 21 -7.31 5.98 -11.21
C VAL A 21 -7.39 7.46 -11.63
N GLY A 22 -8.58 8.05 -11.59
CA GLY A 22 -8.79 9.46 -11.89
C GLY A 22 -8.01 10.38 -10.96
N VAL A 23 -8.05 10.13 -9.65
CA VAL A 23 -7.29 10.90 -8.65
C VAL A 23 -5.79 10.73 -8.84
N VAL A 24 -5.31 9.50 -9.08
CA VAL A 24 -3.89 9.22 -9.31
C VAL A 24 -3.38 9.97 -10.55
N ILE A 25 -4.13 9.93 -11.66
CA ILE A 25 -3.77 10.64 -12.89
C ILE A 25 -3.80 12.16 -12.66
N ALA A 26 -4.85 12.69 -12.03
CA ALA A 26 -4.96 14.11 -11.74
C ALA A 26 -3.76 14.59 -10.90
N TYR A 27 -3.40 13.86 -9.84
CA TYR A 27 -2.28 14.19 -8.98
C TYR A 27 -0.92 14.08 -9.69
N LEU A 28 -0.75 13.08 -10.56
CA LEU A 28 0.47 12.93 -11.37
C LEU A 28 0.63 14.09 -12.37
N LEU A 29 -0.46 14.50 -13.03
CA LEU A 29 -0.47 15.64 -13.95
C LEU A 29 -0.20 16.95 -13.23
N ASP A 30 -0.83 17.17 -12.08
CA ASP A 30 -0.63 18.36 -11.24
C ASP A 30 0.83 18.46 -10.78
N THR A 31 1.40 17.35 -10.28
CA THR A 31 2.79 17.29 -9.85
C THR A 31 3.77 17.57 -11.00
N ARG A 32 3.49 17.02 -12.20
CA ARG A 32 4.31 17.28 -13.40
C ARG A 32 4.19 18.72 -13.90
N ALA A 33 3.00 19.31 -13.84
CA ALA A 33 2.75 20.69 -14.23
C ALA A 33 3.43 21.67 -13.27
N ALA A 34 3.47 21.37 -11.97
CA ALA A 34 4.10 22.20 -10.95
C ALA A 34 5.64 22.20 -11.04
N SER A 35 6.27 21.04 -11.20
CA SER A 35 7.74 20.96 -11.30
C SER A 35 8.22 19.61 -11.84
N LEU A 36 9.08 19.66 -12.86
CA LEU A 36 9.79 18.51 -13.43
C LEU A 36 11.09 18.15 -12.66
N ARG A 37 11.36 18.79 -11.53
CA ARG A 37 12.56 18.48 -10.73
C ARG A 37 12.41 17.10 -10.10
N ILE A 38 13.51 16.34 -10.12
CA ILE A 38 13.60 15.00 -9.53
C ILE A 38 13.05 14.99 -8.10
N ASN A 39 13.34 16.02 -7.30
CA ASN A 39 12.86 16.12 -5.91
C ASN A 39 11.32 16.13 -5.77
N ASN A 40 10.58 16.64 -6.76
CA ASN A 40 9.11 16.69 -6.75
C ASN A 40 8.48 15.40 -7.30
N LEU A 41 9.14 14.77 -8.28
CA LEU A 41 8.66 13.53 -8.90
C LEU A 41 9.12 12.26 -8.19
N LEU A 42 10.11 12.37 -7.30
CA LEU A 42 10.84 11.25 -6.72
C LEU A 42 9.92 10.18 -6.14
N LEU A 43 8.91 10.63 -5.39
CA LEU A 43 7.93 9.76 -4.75
C LEU A 43 6.66 9.64 -5.57
N VAL A 44 6.15 10.75 -6.10
CA VAL A 44 4.84 10.79 -6.75
C VAL A 44 4.83 9.96 -8.04
N GLN A 45 5.88 10.05 -8.86
CA GLN A 45 5.91 9.38 -10.15
C GLN A 45 5.96 7.85 -10.03
N PRO A 46 6.90 7.23 -9.29
CA PRO A 46 6.94 5.77 -9.16
C PRO A 46 5.70 5.23 -8.44
N ALA A 47 5.20 5.93 -7.42
CA ALA A 47 3.97 5.52 -6.72
C ALA A 47 2.75 5.54 -7.65
N SER A 48 2.61 6.58 -8.48
CA SER A 48 1.50 6.68 -9.44
C SER A 48 1.59 5.59 -10.52
N ILE A 49 2.79 5.30 -11.03
CA ILE A 49 2.99 4.21 -12.00
C ILE A 49 2.60 2.87 -11.39
N LEU A 50 3.05 2.57 -10.16
CA LEU A 50 2.71 1.33 -9.49
C LEU A 50 1.20 1.20 -9.25
N ALA A 51 0.55 2.28 -8.79
CA ALA A 51 -0.89 2.30 -8.59
C ALA A 51 -1.66 2.03 -9.90
N LEU A 52 -1.22 2.62 -11.02
CA LEU A 52 -1.82 2.37 -12.34
C LEU A 52 -1.60 0.94 -12.83
N ILE A 53 -0.43 0.33 -12.57
CA ILE A 53 -0.17 -1.08 -12.88
C ILE A 53 -1.10 -1.98 -12.07
N LEU A 54 -1.22 -1.76 -10.76
CA LEU A 54 -2.11 -2.53 -9.90
C LEU A 54 -3.58 -2.38 -10.33
N ALA A 55 -4.01 -1.16 -10.67
CA ALA A 55 -5.34 -0.91 -11.20
C ALA A 55 -5.58 -1.68 -12.52
N ALA A 56 -4.60 -1.70 -13.42
CA ALA A 56 -4.66 -2.46 -14.67
C ALA A 56 -4.71 -3.97 -14.46
N LEU A 57 -4.05 -4.50 -13.41
CA LEU A 57 -4.12 -5.91 -13.04
C LEU A 57 -5.46 -6.32 -12.43
N VAL A 58 -6.13 -5.41 -11.72
CA VAL A 58 -7.45 -5.64 -11.12
C VAL A 58 -8.58 -5.51 -12.14
N LEU A 59 -8.40 -4.66 -13.16
CA LEU A 59 -9.42 -4.35 -14.17
C LEU A 59 -10.03 -5.59 -14.86
N PRO A 60 -9.27 -6.63 -15.27
CA PRO A 60 -9.82 -7.86 -15.85
C PRO A 60 -10.75 -8.62 -14.90
N GLY A 61 -10.51 -8.56 -13.59
CA GLY A 61 -11.31 -9.24 -12.56
C GLY A 61 -12.70 -8.61 -12.35
N ILE A 62 -12.91 -7.37 -12.81
CA ILE A 62 -14.20 -6.68 -12.72
C ILE A 62 -15.16 -7.14 -13.83
N PHE A 63 -14.63 -7.64 -14.94
CA PHE A 63 -15.43 -8.15 -16.03
C PHE A 63 -15.77 -9.63 -15.77
N PRO A 64 -17.07 -10.00 -15.78
CA PRO A 64 -17.45 -11.39 -15.56
C PRO A 64 -16.88 -12.30 -16.65
N ARG A 65 -16.07 -13.27 -16.23
CA ARG A 65 -15.46 -14.30 -17.08
C ARG A 65 -16.59 -15.16 -17.65
N SER A 66 -16.69 -15.22 -18.97
CA SER A 66 -17.66 -16.05 -19.69
C SER A 66 -17.09 -17.44 -19.88
N GLU A 67 -16.78 -18.16 -18.81
CA GLU A 67 -16.56 -19.60 -18.85
C GLU A 67 -16.44 -20.13 -17.43
N ALA A 68 -17.08 -21.27 -17.19
CA ALA A 68 -17.13 -21.98 -15.92
C ALA A 68 -15.72 -22.18 -15.35
N THR A 69 -15.33 -21.30 -14.45
CA THR A 69 -14.24 -21.55 -13.50
C THR A 69 -14.92 -21.63 -12.17
N GLU A 70 -14.75 -22.78 -11.51
CA GLU A 70 -15.21 -23.07 -10.16
C GLU A 70 -15.15 -21.80 -9.31
N GLU A 71 -16.30 -21.44 -8.75
CA GLU A 71 -16.39 -20.37 -7.77
C GLU A 71 -15.44 -20.74 -6.63
N GLU A 72 -14.22 -20.21 -6.65
CA GLU A 72 -13.43 -20.10 -5.42
C GLU A 72 -14.38 -19.45 -4.41
N PRO A 73 -14.64 -20.11 -3.26
CA PRO A 73 -15.59 -19.58 -2.31
C PRO A 73 -15.14 -18.15 -1.99
N GLU A 74 -15.99 -17.16 -2.29
CA GLU A 74 -15.77 -15.78 -1.87
C GLU A 74 -15.35 -15.87 -0.40
N LYS A 75 -14.06 -15.61 -0.15
CA LYS A 75 -13.50 -15.67 1.19
C LYS A 75 -14.09 -14.47 1.89
N LYS A 76 -15.30 -14.66 2.46
CA LYS A 76 -16.02 -13.63 3.20
C LYS A 76 -15.03 -13.08 4.20
N GLU A 77 -14.69 -11.81 4.06
CA GLU A 77 -13.80 -11.14 4.99
C GLU A 77 -14.35 -11.39 6.39
N THR A 78 -13.56 -12.10 7.19
CA THR A 78 -13.99 -12.42 8.53
C THR A 78 -13.83 -11.17 9.37
N THR A 79 -14.61 -11.02 10.44
CA THR A 79 -14.49 -9.88 11.37
C THR A 79 -13.05 -9.71 11.87
N GLY A 80 -12.28 -10.81 11.94
CA GLY A 80 -10.85 -10.80 12.24
C GLY A 80 -9.96 -10.13 11.18
N ASP A 81 -10.32 -10.20 9.90
CA ASP A 81 -9.59 -9.51 8.83
C ASP A 81 -9.81 -7.99 8.92
N LEU A 82 -11.04 -7.55 9.18
CA LEU A 82 -11.35 -6.14 9.42
C LEU A 82 -10.62 -5.57 10.65
N VAL A 83 -10.55 -6.35 11.74
CA VAL A 83 -9.78 -5.95 12.94
C VAL A 83 -8.29 -5.82 12.61
N ARG A 84 -7.72 -6.74 11.82
CA ARG A 84 -6.32 -6.64 11.39
C ARG A 84 -6.07 -5.39 10.53
N VAL A 85 -6.97 -5.08 9.60
CA VAL A 85 -6.90 -3.85 8.80
C VAL A 85 -6.92 -2.63 9.71
N PHE A 86 -7.83 -2.58 10.68
CA PHE A 86 -7.91 -1.46 11.63
C PHE A 86 -6.65 -1.34 12.50
N LEU A 87 -6.09 -2.47 12.95
CA LEU A 87 -4.83 -2.49 13.71
C LEU A 87 -3.64 -2.00 12.86
N LEU A 88 -3.58 -2.36 11.58
CA LEU A 88 -2.54 -1.86 10.67
C LEU A 88 -2.66 -0.35 10.45
N ILE A 89 -3.89 0.15 10.30
CA ILE A 89 -4.14 1.59 10.20
C ILE A 89 -3.71 2.31 11.49
N ALA A 90 -4.04 1.75 12.65
CA ALA A 90 -3.64 2.30 13.94
C ALA A 90 -2.11 2.28 14.12
N ALA A 91 -1.44 1.20 13.71
CA ALA A 91 0.01 1.10 13.73
C ALA A 91 0.66 2.13 12.81
N LEU A 92 0.10 2.36 11.62
CA LEU A 92 0.58 3.37 10.67
C LEU A 92 0.40 4.79 11.22
N ALA A 93 -0.73 5.08 11.86
CA ALA A 93 -0.94 6.35 12.54
C ALA A 93 0.06 6.52 13.70
N GLY A 94 0.28 5.47 14.48
CA GLY A 94 1.28 5.42 15.55
C GLY A 94 2.70 5.71 15.04
N LEU A 95 3.08 5.13 13.90
CA LEU A 95 4.34 5.46 13.22
C LEU A 95 4.42 6.96 12.95
N ALA A 96 3.42 7.54 12.28
CA ALA A 96 3.41 8.95 11.88
C ALA A 96 3.61 9.90 13.08
N PHE A 97 2.97 9.63 14.22
CA PHE A 97 3.17 10.41 15.45
C PHE A 97 4.53 10.17 16.12
N SER A 98 5.07 8.95 15.99
CA SER A 98 6.33 8.56 16.63
C SER A 98 7.57 9.03 15.88
N LEU A 99 7.45 9.36 14.58
CA LEU A 99 8.56 9.80 13.74
C LEU A 99 9.30 11.01 14.32
N GLU A 100 8.55 11.99 14.84
CA GLU A 100 9.14 13.23 15.38
C GLU A 100 9.54 13.11 16.86
N THR A 101 8.87 12.24 17.64
CA THR A 101 9.09 12.13 19.09
C THR A 101 10.22 11.18 19.47
N ILE A 102 10.29 10.01 18.84
CA ILE A 102 11.21 8.92 19.21
C ILE A 102 12.32 8.76 18.16
N GLY A 103 12.17 9.37 16.98
CA GLY A 103 13.10 9.30 15.87
C GLY A 103 12.70 8.29 14.81
N PHE A 104 13.16 8.54 13.59
CA PHE A 104 12.76 7.84 12.38
C PHE A 104 13.14 6.36 12.40
N ASP A 105 14.31 6.04 12.94
CA ASP A 105 14.84 4.68 13.02
C ASP A 105 14.04 3.79 13.98
N ILE A 106 13.88 4.21 15.23
CA ILE A 106 13.16 3.45 16.25
C ILE A 106 11.69 3.31 15.88
N ALA A 107 11.06 4.39 15.39
CA ALA A 107 9.66 4.38 15.00
C ALA A 107 9.42 3.42 13.81
N THR A 108 10.27 3.45 12.78
CA THR A 108 10.16 2.55 11.62
C THR A 108 10.38 1.09 12.00
N PHE A 109 11.37 0.82 12.86
CA PHE A 109 11.62 -0.53 13.37
C PHE A 109 10.42 -1.07 14.16
N ALA A 110 9.92 -0.30 15.13
CA ALA A 110 8.78 -0.69 15.95
C ALA A 110 7.52 -0.93 15.10
N PHE A 111 7.26 -0.04 14.14
CA PHE A 111 6.16 -0.22 13.20
C PHE A 111 6.29 -1.52 12.40
N MET A 112 7.47 -1.83 11.87
CA MET A 112 7.68 -3.04 11.07
C MET A 112 7.45 -4.30 11.91
N VAL A 113 7.94 -4.32 13.15
CA VAL A 113 7.73 -5.44 14.08
C VAL A 113 6.24 -5.67 14.36
N VAL A 114 5.51 -4.59 14.63
CA VAL A 114 4.07 -4.63 14.89
C VAL A 114 3.29 -5.03 13.64
N ALA A 115 3.61 -4.47 12.47
CA ALA A 115 2.94 -4.77 11.21
C ALA A 115 3.09 -6.25 10.84
N LEU A 116 4.30 -6.80 10.92
CA LEU A 116 4.55 -8.21 10.63
C LEU A 116 3.87 -9.15 11.64
N ALA A 117 3.81 -8.74 12.91
CA ALA A 117 3.08 -9.49 13.93
C ALA A 117 1.56 -9.51 13.64
N ILE A 118 0.97 -8.38 13.22
CA ILE A 118 -0.45 -8.30 12.82
C ILE A 118 -0.73 -9.14 11.58
N CYS A 119 0.20 -9.15 10.62
CA CYS A 119 0.14 -10.00 9.43
C CYS A 119 0.30 -11.51 9.73
N GLY A 120 0.63 -11.87 10.98
CA GLY A 120 0.64 -13.24 11.45
C GLY A 120 1.99 -13.95 11.35
N GLU A 121 3.10 -13.22 11.18
CA GLU A 121 4.43 -13.83 11.27
C GLU A 121 4.67 -14.34 12.70
N LYS A 122 4.88 -15.66 12.83
CA LYS A 122 5.03 -16.32 14.14
C LYS A 122 6.47 -16.41 14.61
N ARG A 123 7.44 -16.27 13.68
CA ARG A 123 8.86 -16.39 13.99
C ARG A 123 9.45 -15.05 14.42
N TRP A 124 9.43 -14.78 15.72
CA TRP A 124 9.94 -13.53 16.31
C TRP A 124 11.37 -13.18 15.90
N TRP A 125 12.27 -14.15 15.77
CA TRP A 125 13.64 -13.90 15.31
C TRP A 125 13.70 -13.41 13.85
N VAL A 126 12.85 -13.96 12.98
CA VAL A 126 12.75 -13.51 11.58
C VAL A 126 12.11 -12.13 11.52
N ASN A 127 11.07 -11.88 12.32
CA ASN A 127 10.42 -10.57 12.42
C ASN A 127 11.42 -9.47 12.85
N LEU A 128 12.15 -9.70 13.93
CA LEU A 128 13.14 -8.74 14.44
C LEU A 128 14.30 -8.55 13.45
N GLY A 129 14.83 -9.63 12.89
CA GLY A 129 15.93 -9.58 11.92
C GLY A 129 15.53 -8.84 10.64
N PHE A 130 14.38 -9.18 10.06
CA PHE A 130 13.85 -8.49 8.88
C PHE A 130 13.58 -7.02 9.17
N SER A 131 12.93 -6.71 10.30
CA SER A 131 12.61 -5.33 10.68
C SER A 131 13.88 -4.49 10.83
N ALA A 132 14.94 -5.03 11.43
CA ALA A 132 16.23 -4.33 11.56
C ALA A 132 16.88 -4.08 10.20
N ILE A 133 17.01 -5.13 9.37
CA ILE A 133 17.61 -5.02 8.03
C ILE A 133 16.83 -4.04 7.17
N PHE A 134 15.50 -4.13 7.18
CA PHE A 134 14.64 -3.23 6.42
C PHE A 134 14.79 -1.78 6.87
N THR A 135 14.82 -1.53 8.19
CA THR A 135 14.99 -0.17 8.73
C THR A 135 16.33 0.43 8.29
N VAL A 136 17.42 -0.34 8.39
CA VAL A 136 18.75 0.08 7.92
C VAL A 136 18.74 0.36 6.42
N ALA A 137 18.20 -0.56 5.61
CA ALA A 137 18.10 -0.39 4.17
C ALA A 137 17.27 0.84 3.79
N LEU A 138 16.21 1.12 4.53
CA LEU A 138 15.33 2.26 4.30
C LEU A 138 16.05 3.58 4.66
N ILE A 139 16.75 3.66 5.79
CA ILE A 139 17.51 4.86 6.18
C ILE A 139 18.61 5.17 5.17
N TYR A 140 19.43 4.17 4.81
CA TYR A 140 20.51 4.39 3.83
C TYR A 140 19.97 4.64 2.41
N GLY A 141 18.94 3.90 2.01
CA GLY A 141 18.30 4.09 0.71
C GLY A 141 17.70 5.47 0.59
N TYR A 142 16.90 5.89 1.57
CA TYR A 142 16.23 7.19 1.55
C TYR A 142 17.21 8.35 1.77
N GLY A 143 18.22 8.18 2.64
CA GLY A 143 19.29 9.15 2.85
C GLY A 143 20.19 9.35 1.62
N SER A 144 20.36 8.33 0.77
CA SER A 144 21.10 8.49 -0.49
C SER A 144 20.35 9.31 -1.54
N ILE A 145 19.02 9.39 -1.41
CA ILE A 145 18.12 9.99 -2.39
C ILE A 145 17.64 11.38 -1.96
N THR A 146 17.53 11.64 -0.65
CA THR A 146 16.99 12.88 -0.10
C THR A 146 18.07 13.71 0.59
N PRO A 147 18.13 15.03 0.35
CA PRO A 147 19.13 15.90 0.97
C PRO A 147 18.75 16.35 2.39
N PHE A 148 17.66 15.85 2.95
CA PHE A 148 17.13 16.30 4.25
C PHE A 148 17.61 15.41 5.39
N PRO A 149 18.08 15.99 6.52
CA PRO A 149 18.47 15.22 7.68
C PRO A 149 17.24 14.66 8.40
N PHE A 150 17.23 13.34 8.64
CA PHE A 150 16.21 12.68 9.46
C PHE A 150 16.58 12.77 10.94
N PRO A 151 15.61 12.94 11.85
CA PRO A 151 15.85 12.78 13.28
C PRO A 151 16.12 11.30 13.55
N LEU A 152 17.39 10.91 13.57
CA LEU A 152 17.83 9.57 13.91
C LEU A 152 18.18 9.55 15.40
N THR A 153 17.75 8.49 16.10
CA THR A 153 17.99 8.38 17.55
C THR A 153 19.19 7.49 17.86
N ILE A 154 19.50 6.53 16.98
CA ILE A 154 20.59 5.56 17.16
C ILE A 154 21.53 5.53 15.96
N LEU A 155 20.98 5.50 14.74
CA LEU A 155 21.73 5.29 13.48
C LEU A 155 22.32 6.56 12.88
#